data_AF-A5P7F7-F1
#
_entry.id   AF-A5P7F7-F1
#
_cell.length_a   1.000
_cell.length_b   1.000
_cell.length_c   1.000
_cell.angle_alpha   90.00
_cell.angle_beta   90.00
_cell.angle_gamma   90.00
#
_symmetry.space_group_name_H-M   'P 1'
#
loop_
_entity.id
_entity.type
_entity.pdbx_description
1 polymer ?
#
loop_
_entity_poly.entity_id
_entity_poly.type
_entity_poly.pdbx_seq_one_letter_code
_entity_poly.pdbx_strand_id
1 'polypeptide(L)' 'MPLLLGFLLVALFIWFAENIATFANAWNYPGQEDCWELVSLAKLGSWYLLMLISFVLVSLVQTVKPPTD' A
#
# COMPACT_ATOMS: atom_id res chain seq x y z
N MET A 1 -3.46 -17.37 8.38
CA MET A 1 -3.36 -16.75 7.04
C MET A 1 -1.93 -16.25 6.85
N PRO A 2 -1.29 -16.45 5.68
CA PRO A 2 0.06 -15.95 5.44
C PRO A 2 0.06 -14.40 5.41
N LEU A 3 0.74 -13.76 6.37
CA LEU A 3 0.74 -12.29 6.52
C LEU A 3 1.21 -11.56 5.25
N LEU A 4 2.27 -12.07 4.63
CA LEU A 4 2.83 -11.52 3.40
C LEU A 4 1.83 -11.53 2.24
N LEU A 5 1.05 -12.61 2.13
CA LEU A 5 -0.02 -12.70 1.14
C LEU A 5 -1.12 -11.68 1.44
N GLY A 6 -1.47 -11.49 2.71
CA GLY A 6 -2.40 -10.44 3.13
C GLY A 6 -1.93 -9.05 2.71
N PHE A 7 -0.68 -8.69 2.99
CA PHE A 7 -0.09 -7.41 2.58
C PHE A 7 -0.02 -7.25 1.07
N LEU A 8 0.29 -8.31 0.31
CA LEU A 8 0.29 -8.27 -1.14
C LEU A 8 -1.11 -7.97 -1.69
N LEU A 9 -2.14 -8.64 -1.15
CA LEU A 9 -3.53 -8.41 -1.56
C LEU A 9 -3.97 -6.99 -1.23
N VAL A 10 -3.62 -6.46 -0.05
CA VAL A 10 -3.90 -5.06 0.31
C VAL A 10 -3.23 -4.09 -0.66
N ALA A 11 -1.94 -4.27 -0.97
CA ALA A 11 -1.21 -3.43 -1.93
C ALA A 11 -1.85 -3.48 -3.32
N LEU A 12 -2.30 -4.66 -3.75
CA LEU A 12 -2.99 -4.86 -5.02
C LEU A 12 -4.32 -4.11 -5.07
N PHE A 13 -5.15 -4.19 -4.02
CA PHE A 13 -6.42 -3.46 -3.95
C PHE A 13 -6.23 -1.94 -3.88
N ILE A 14 -5.21 -1.45 -3.17
CA ILE A 14 -4.86 -0.02 -3.17
C ILE A 14 -4.48 0.42 -4.58
N TRP A 15 -3.64 -0.35 -5.28
CA TRP A 15 -3.24 -0.04 -6.65
C TRP A 15 -4.45 -0.02 -7.61
N PHE A 16 -5.40 -0.95 -7.48
CA PHE A 16 -6.64 -0.90 -8.26
C PHE A 16 -7.47 0.35 -7.95
N ALA A 17 -7.66 0.68 -6.67
CA ALA A 17 -8.38 1.88 -6.27
C ALA A 17 -7.71 3.15 -6.81
N GLU A 18 -6.38 3.18 -6.83
CA GLU A 18 -5.58 4.28 -7.37
C GLU A 18 -5.79 4.46 -8.88
N ASN A 19 -5.80 3.37 -9.65
CA ASN A 19 -6.12 3.44 -11.09
C ASN A 19 -7.56 3.90 -11.36
N ILE A 20 -8.52 3.47 -10.54
CA ILE A 20 -9.91 3.92 -10.65
C ILE A 20 -10.01 5.42 -10.32
N ALA A 21 -9.30 5.88 -9.29
CA ALA A 21 -9.29 7.28 -8.89
C ALA A 21 -8.69 8.20 -9.96
N THR A 22 -7.56 7.80 -10.58
CA THR A 22 -6.97 8.56 -11.70
C THR A 22 -7.84 8.48 -12.95
N PHE A 23 -8.50 7.35 -13.21
CA PHE A 23 -9.44 7.22 -14.32
C PHE A 23 -10.68 8.11 -14.14
N ALA A 24 -11.20 8.19 -12.93
CA ALA A 24 -12.35 9.03 -12.58
C ALA A 24 -11.99 10.51 -12.43
N ASN A 25 -10.73 10.91 -12.64
CA ASN A 25 -10.23 12.26 -12.40
C ASN A 25 -10.49 12.76 -10.96
N ALA A 26 -10.49 11.87 -9.97
CA ALA A 26 -10.58 12.27 -8.56
C ALA A 26 -9.30 12.99 -8.09
N TRP A 27 -8.15 12.52 -8.58
CA TRP A 27 -6.86 13.21 -8.55
C TRP A 27 -5.96 12.56 -9.62
N ASN A 28 -5.05 13.34 -10.22
CA ASN A 28 -4.19 12.87 -11.29
C ASN A 28 -2.72 13.13 -10.96
N TYR A 29 -1.83 12.30 -11.51
CA TYR A 29 -0.39 12.54 -11.43
C TYR A 29 0.03 13.65 -12.40
N PRO A 30 1.09 14.42 -12.10
CA PRO A 30 1.68 15.35 -13.06
C PRO A 30 2.07 14.58 -14.33
N GLY A 31 1.48 14.95 -15.48
CA GLY A 31 1.64 14.24 -16.75
C GLY A 31 0.46 13.34 -17.17
N GLN A 32 -0.56 13.16 -16.31
CA GLN A 32 -1.82 12.47 -16.64
C GLN A 32 -3.00 13.44 -16.84
N GLU A 33 -2.73 14.75 -17.01
CA GLU A 33 -3.78 15.77 -17.15
C GLU A 33 -4.48 15.72 -18.51
N ASP A 34 -3.72 15.39 -19.57
CA ASP A 34 -4.24 15.39 -20.95
C ASP A 34 -4.73 14.00 -21.41
N CYS A 35 -4.11 12.93 -20.89
CA CYS A 35 -4.43 11.54 -21.23
C CYS A 35 -4.30 10.66 -19.99
N TRP A 36 -5.25 9.75 -19.79
CA TRP A 36 -5.15 8.74 -18.74
C TRP A 36 -4.09 7.69 -19.09
N GLU A 37 -3.24 7.36 -18.12
CA GLU A 37 -2.26 6.29 -18.21
C GLU A 37 -2.41 5.36 -17.00
N LEU A 38 -2.09 4.08 -17.19
CA LEU A 38 -2.08 3.12 -16.11
C LEU A 38 -1.05 3.52 -15.04
N VAL A 39 -1.44 3.50 -13.78
CA VAL A 39 -0.53 3.81 -12.66
C VAL A 39 0.58 2.76 -12.59
N SER A 40 1.84 3.21 -12.57
CA SER A 40 3.02 2.34 -12.56
C SER A 40 2.95 1.24 -11.50
N LEU A 41 3.33 0.02 -11.88
CA LEU A 41 3.46 -1.12 -10.97
C LEU A 41 4.49 -0.88 -9.85
N ALA A 42 5.42 0.07 -10.03
CA ALA A 42 6.35 0.46 -8.97
C ALA A 42 5.61 0.95 -7.70
N LYS A 43 4.42 1.55 -7.85
CA LYS A 43 3.58 2.01 -6.73
C LYS A 43 3.09 0.85 -5.86
N LEU A 44 2.78 -0.30 -6.46
CA LEU A 44 2.44 -1.52 -5.71
C LEU A 44 3.60 -1.94 -4.81
N GLY A 45 4.83 -1.91 -5.34
CA GLY A 45 6.05 -2.16 -4.57
C GLY A 45 6.23 -1.16 -3.42
N SER A 46 5.97 0.13 -3.65
CA SER A 46 6.02 1.16 -2.61
C SER A 46 4.99 0.93 -1.50
N TRP A 47 3.73 0.60 -1.84
CA TRP A 47 2.69 0.29 -0.85
C TRP A 47 3.04 -0.95 -0.02
N TYR A 48 3.53 -1.99 -0.69
CA TYR A 48 3.96 -3.23 -0.03
C TYR A 48 5.14 -2.98 0.92
N LEU A 49 6.15 -2.23 0.47
CA LEU A 49 7.31 -1.86 1.27
C LEU A 49 6.91 -1.00 2.47
N LEU A 50 6.01 -0.03 2.28
CA LEU A 50 5.51 0.81 3.37
C LEU A 50 4.87 -0.02 4.48
N MET A 51 4.02 -1.00 4.13
CA MET A 51 3.40 -1.88 5.11
C MET A 51 4.42 -2.75 5.84
N LEU A 52 5.40 -3.31 5.12
CA LEU A 52 6.47 -4.11 5.72
C LEU A 52 7.31 -3.28 6.69
N ILE A 53 7.76 -2.09 6.27
CA ILE A 53 8.57 -1.20 7.12
C ILE A 53 7.76 -0.77 8.33
N SER A 54 6.48 -0.39 8.15
CA SER A 54 5.60 -0.01 9.27
C SER A 54 5.44 -1.15 10.28
N PHE A 55 5.21 -2.38 9.80
CA PHE A 55 5.10 -3.55 10.65
C PHE A 55 6.40 -3.83 11.41
N VAL A 56 7.55 -3.82 10.71
CA VAL A 56 8.87 -4.03 11.33
C VAL A 56 9.15 -2.96 12.37
N LEU A 57 8.92 -1.68 12.06
CA LEU A 57 9.10 -0.57 13.01
C LEU A 57 8.28 -0.78 14.28
N VAL A 58 7.00 -1.11 14.15
CA VAL A 58 6.14 -1.39 15.30
C VAL A 58 6.67 -2.59 16.10
N SER A 59 7.11 -3.65 15.43
CA SER A 59 7.67 -4.84 16.10
C SER A 59 8.96 -4.56 16.86
N LEU A 60 9.74 -3.56 16.43
CA LEU A 60 10.95 -3.13 17.11
C LEU A 60 10.67 -2.22 18.32
N VAL A 61 9.62 -1.39 18.23
CA VAL A 61 9.27 -0.41 19.27
C VAL A 61 8.37 -1.02 20.36
N GLN A 62 7.42 -1.87 19.98
CA GLN A 62 6.46 -2.47 20.90
C GLN A 62 7.01 -3.80 21.42
N THR A 63 7.44 -3.81 22.67
CA THR A 63 7.82 -5.05 23.36
C THR A 63 6.59 -5.87 23.73
N VAL A 64 6.73 -7.20 23.70
CA VAL A 64 5.67 -8.10 24.17
C VAL A 64 5.55 -7.96 25.67
N LYS A 65 4.43 -7.41 26.16
CA LYS A 65 4.12 -7.41 27.59
C LYS A 65 3.65 -8.80 28.02
N PRO A 66 4.19 -9.37 29.11
CA PRO A 66 3.64 -10.59 29.67
C PRO A 66 2.21 -10.34 30.17
N PRO A 67 1.35 -11.39 30.21
CA PRO A 67 0.03 -11.29 30.83
C PRO A 67 0.19 -10.79 32.27
N THR A 68 -0.63 -9.82 32.65
CA THR A 68 -0.74 -9.39 34.05
C THR A 68 -1.84 -10.25 34.68
N ASP A 69 -1.54 -10.90 35.81
CA ASP A 69 -2.51 -11.71 36.56
C ASP A 69 -3.69 -10.86 37.08
#